data_AF-A0A9P9H3G5-F1
#
_entry.id   AF-A0A9P9H3G5-F1
#
_cell.length_a   1.000
_cell.length_b   1.000
_cell.length_c   1.000
_cell.angle_alpha   90.00
_cell.angle_beta   90.00
_cell.angle_gamma   90.00
#
_symmetry.space_group_name_H-M   'P 1'
#
loop_
_entity.id
_entity.type
_entity.pdbx_description
1 polymer ?
#
loop_
_entity_poly.entity_id
_entity_poly.type
_entity_poly.pdbx_seq_one_letter_code
_entity_poly.pdbx_strand_id
1 'polypeptide(L)'
;MIISNSPLFKEYARMALDSGNRNRRSPCSPLGIVGAIVQHLLDFAKLEITRFKISNATEDSFNLVIEGRMFGTGTISSAIITTEASLSFDGSVFGRIKLPQTQTSFCGTNFVVQEQRIEITNYTNYCAFIRSIIVDDATSLQVESNNCTVRALGTSSICNLRLDMPLKAIGGPRMAVKKLSRLGHDVTIVFSLSFSGPVELDHGSCIFELRNGHSETLAELKGELNIATGQSELTLHGTTRDGVVVSNRIRLVGVGVEANEKSWLSETIREIDVAVELEPKCVEILWC
;
A
#
# COMPACT_ATOMS: atom_id res chain seq x y z
N MET A 1 -44.40 0.81 11.54
CA MET A 1 -43.60 2.06 11.56
C MET A 1 -43.38 2.48 10.12
N ILE A 2 -43.93 3.62 9.69
CA ILE A 2 -43.85 4.09 8.30
C ILE A 2 -42.51 4.80 8.11
N ILE A 3 -41.59 4.20 7.35
CA ILE A 3 -40.21 4.66 7.16
C ILE A 3 -40.15 6.11 6.62
N SER A 4 -41.15 6.54 5.84
CA SER A 4 -41.25 7.89 5.28
C SER A 4 -41.44 9.01 6.31
N ASN A 5 -41.79 8.69 7.56
CA ASN A 5 -41.94 9.66 8.64
C ASN A 5 -40.71 9.76 9.55
N SER A 6 -39.64 9.02 9.27
CA SER A 6 -38.38 9.17 10.00
C SER A 6 -37.76 10.55 9.76
N PRO A 7 -37.32 11.27 10.81
CA PRO A 7 -36.57 12.53 10.67
C PRO A 7 -35.35 12.37 9.75
N LEU A 8 -34.63 11.25 9.87
CA LEU A 8 -33.50 10.91 9.01
C LEU A 8 -33.92 10.73 7.55
N PHE A 9 -35.08 10.13 7.29
CA PHE A 9 -35.58 10.04 5.91
C PHE A 9 -35.86 11.42 5.31
N LYS A 10 -36.44 12.34 6.09
CA LYS A 10 -36.75 13.70 5.62
C LYS A 10 -35.50 14.56 5.38
N GLU A 11 -34.45 14.35 6.16
CA GLU A 11 -33.20 15.10 6.08
C GLU A 11 -32.34 14.64 4.88
N TYR A 12 -32.21 13.33 4.67
CA TYR A 12 -31.33 12.79 3.63
C TYR A 12 -32.04 12.53 2.28
N ALA A 13 -33.33 12.15 2.27
CA ALA A 13 -34.04 11.89 1.01
C ALA A 13 -34.32 13.16 0.19
N ARG A 14 -34.43 14.34 0.83
CA ARG A 14 -34.62 15.60 0.10
C ARG A 14 -33.40 15.96 -0.74
N MET A 15 -32.19 15.73 -0.23
CA MET A 15 -30.96 16.02 -0.98
C MET A 15 -30.79 15.08 -2.18
N ALA A 16 -31.11 13.80 -2.03
CA ALA A 16 -31.07 12.81 -3.11
C ALA A 16 -32.18 13.01 -4.18
N LEU A 17 -33.28 13.69 -3.83
CA LEU A 17 -34.36 14.02 -4.76
C LEU A 17 -34.15 15.35 -5.50
N ASP A 18 -33.22 16.21 -5.04
CA ASP A 18 -32.94 17.52 -5.66
C ASP A 18 -31.80 17.48 -6.70
N SER A 19 -30.91 16.48 -6.64
CA SER A 19 -29.81 16.31 -7.60
C SER A 19 -30.23 15.50 -8.84
N GLY A 20 -31.18 16.00 -9.63
CA GLY A 20 -31.48 15.36 -10.91
C GLY A 20 -32.75 15.81 -11.61
N ASN A 21 -32.62 16.91 -12.36
CA ASN A 21 -33.34 17.24 -13.58
C ASN A 21 -34.85 16.91 -13.66
N ARG A 22 -35.67 17.97 -13.68
CA ARG A 22 -37.08 17.96 -14.09
C ARG A 22 -37.24 17.31 -15.47
N ASN A 23 -37.54 16.01 -15.54
CA ASN A 23 -38.51 15.42 -16.47
C ASN A 23 -38.59 13.89 -16.33
N ARG A 24 -39.84 13.38 -16.35
CA ARG A 24 -40.29 11.98 -16.28
C ARG A 24 -40.24 11.31 -14.90
N ARG A 25 -41.36 11.43 -14.18
CA ARG A 25 -41.69 10.60 -13.02
C ARG A 25 -42.09 9.20 -13.47
N SER A 26 -41.20 8.23 -13.26
CA SER A 26 -41.62 6.86 -12.92
C SER A 26 -41.78 6.80 -11.39
N PRO A 27 -42.74 6.04 -10.83
CA PRO A 27 -42.87 5.93 -9.39
C PRO A 27 -41.63 5.24 -8.83
N CYS A 28 -40.73 5.97 -8.19
CA CYS A 28 -39.64 5.37 -7.41
C CYS A 28 -40.29 4.55 -6.29
N SER A 29 -40.16 3.23 -6.36
CA SER A 29 -40.56 2.35 -5.27
C SER A 29 -39.79 2.73 -4.01
N PRO A 30 -40.37 2.58 -2.80
CA PRO A 30 -39.67 2.89 -1.55
C PRO A 30 -38.36 2.10 -1.39
N LEU A 31 -38.25 0.93 -2.04
CA LEU A 31 -37.03 0.14 -2.16
C LEU A 31 -35.93 0.85 -2.97
N GLY A 32 -36.29 1.55 -4.05
CA GLY A 32 -35.33 2.32 -4.87
C GLY A 32 -34.73 3.51 -4.12
N ILE A 33 -35.51 4.17 -3.25
CA ILE A 33 -35.02 5.29 -2.43
C ILE A 33 -34.03 4.79 -1.37
N VAL A 34 -34.32 3.64 -0.73
CA VAL A 34 -33.39 3.04 0.24
C VAL A 34 -32.08 2.63 -0.44
N GLY A 35 -32.14 2.03 -1.62
CA GLY A 35 -30.94 1.70 -2.41
C GLY A 35 -30.09 2.93 -2.75
N ALA A 36 -30.73 4.04 -3.16
CA ALA A 36 -30.02 5.29 -3.47
C ALA A 36 -29.38 5.92 -2.22
N ILE A 37 -30.05 5.89 -1.06
CA ILE A 37 -29.47 6.38 0.20
C ILE A 37 -28.29 5.51 0.63
N VAL A 38 -28.41 4.19 0.54
CA VAL A 38 -27.34 3.24 0.88
C VAL A 38 -26.12 3.45 -0.03
N GLN A 39 -26.33 3.61 -1.33
CA GLN A 39 -25.25 3.90 -2.27
C GLN A 39 -24.57 5.23 -1.91
N HIS A 40 -25.34 6.28 -1.65
CA HIS A 40 -24.78 7.59 -1.28
C HIS A 40 -23.94 7.54 0.00
N LEU A 41 -24.32 6.71 0.98
CA LEU A 41 -23.53 6.52 2.21
C LEU A 41 -22.22 5.77 1.96
N LEU A 42 -22.20 4.82 1.02
CA LEU A 42 -20.97 4.13 0.61
C LEU A 42 -20.04 5.07 -0.16
N ASP A 43 -20.59 5.96 -1.00
CA ASP A 43 -19.80 6.91 -1.78
C ASP A 43 -19.05 7.93 -0.89
N PHE A 44 -19.51 8.16 0.34
CA PHE A 44 -18.82 9.01 1.33
C PHE A 44 -17.93 8.25 2.30
N ALA A 45 -17.93 6.91 2.24
CA ALA A 45 -17.10 6.12 3.12
C ALA A 45 -15.61 6.39 2.84
N LYS A 46 -14.86 6.63 3.92
CA LYS A 46 -13.41 6.86 3.87
C LYS A 46 -12.69 5.75 4.62
N LEU A 47 -11.53 5.39 4.11
CA LEU A 47 -10.62 4.45 4.75
C LEU A 47 -9.41 5.19 5.31
N GLU A 48 -9.08 4.87 6.55
CA GLU A 48 -7.81 5.20 7.21
C GLU A 48 -7.07 3.89 7.45
N ILE A 49 -5.93 3.72 6.78
CA ILE A 49 -5.15 2.48 6.87
C ILE A 49 -4.11 2.62 7.96
N THR A 50 -4.14 1.69 8.92
CA THR A 50 -3.17 1.62 10.01
C THR A 50 -2.06 0.63 9.70
N ARG A 51 -2.35 -0.41 8.91
CA ARG A 51 -1.36 -1.40 8.47
C ARG A 51 -1.70 -1.96 7.10
N PHE A 52 -0.71 -2.04 6.23
CA PHE A 52 -0.80 -2.63 4.90
C PHE A 52 0.46 -3.45 4.65
N LYS A 53 0.38 -4.76 4.86
CA LYS A 53 1.55 -5.65 4.80
C LYS A 53 1.51 -6.54 3.57
N ILE A 54 2.59 -6.50 2.79
CA ILE A 54 2.87 -7.42 1.69
C ILE A 54 4.00 -8.36 2.12
N SER A 55 3.78 -9.67 1.99
CA SER A 55 4.75 -10.72 2.32
C SER A 55 4.68 -11.88 1.32
N ASN A 56 5.62 -12.84 1.42
CA ASN A 56 5.62 -14.08 0.64
C ASN A 56 5.46 -13.85 -0.87
N ALA A 57 6.31 -12.98 -1.42
CA ALA A 57 6.34 -12.69 -2.84
C ALA A 57 6.71 -13.92 -3.68
N THR A 58 5.95 -14.18 -4.74
CA THR A 58 6.23 -15.18 -5.77
C THR A 58 6.18 -14.53 -7.16
N GLU A 59 6.39 -15.29 -8.23
CA GLU A 59 6.34 -14.76 -9.60
C GLU A 59 4.97 -14.13 -9.96
N ASP A 60 3.89 -14.74 -9.49
CA ASP A 60 2.51 -14.41 -9.89
C ASP A 60 1.59 -14.08 -8.69
N SER A 61 2.15 -13.93 -7.48
CA SER A 61 1.33 -13.69 -6.29
C SER A 61 2.10 -13.05 -5.13
N PHE A 62 1.32 -12.66 -4.10
CA PHE A 62 1.82 -12.25 -2.79
C PHE A 62 0.77 -12.51 -1.69
N ASN A 63 1.17 -12.46 -0.43
CA ASN A 63 0.26 -12.44 0.72
C ASN A 63 0.00 -11.00 1.15
N LEU A 64 -1.26 -10.69 1.48
CA LEU A 64 -1.69 -9.35 1.87
C LEU A 64 -2.45 -9.37 3.20
N VAL A 65 -2.08 -8.46 4.10
CA VAL A 65 -2.82 -8.13 5.33
C VAL A 65 -3.17 -6.64 5.30
N ILE A 66 -4.42 -6.30 5.62
CA ILE A 66 -4.87 -4.91 5.71
C ILE A 66 -5.58 -4.71 7.03
N GLU A 67 -5.14 -3.71 7.79
CA GLU A 67 -5.80 -3.24 9.00
C GLU A 67 -6.08 -1.76 8.86
N GLY A 68 -7.27 -1.35 9.28
CA GLY A 68 -7.62 0.05 9.24
C GLY A 68 -8.97 0.33 9.86
N ARG A 69 -9.41 1.57 9.65
CA ARG A 69 -10.67 2.11 10.12
C ARG A 69 -11.44 2.67 8.95
N MET A 70 -12.71 2.28 8.87
CA MET A 70 -13.67 2.84 7.94
C MET A 70 -14.59 3.80 8.68
N PHE A 71 -14.79 4.99 8.14
CA PHE A 71 -15.64 6.02 8.73
C PHE A 71 -16.37 6.83 7.64
N GLY A 72 -17.28 7.72 8.02
CA GLY A 72 -18.06 8.48 7.05
C GLY A 72 -19.20 7.69 6.39
N THR A 73 -19.51 6.50 6.90
CA THR A 73 -20.58 5.61 6.42
C THR A 73 -22.00 6.03 6.88
N GLY A 74 -22.14 7.24 7.42
CA GLY A 74 -23.41 7.83 7.85
C GLY A 74 -23.82 7.53 9.29
N THR A 75 -25.02 8.00 9.65
CA THR A 75 -25.63 7.83 10.98
C THR A 75 -26.30 6.48 11.20
N ILE A 76 -26.43 5.68 10.13
CA ILE A 76 -27.14 4.41 10.15
C ILE A 76 -26.12 3.26 10.22
N SER A 77 -26.13 2.52 11.32
CA SER A 77 -25.35 1.29 11.42
C SER A 77 -25.82 0.27 10.39
N SER A 78 -24.88 -0.24 9.61
CA SER A 78 -25.13 -1.09 8.45
C SER A 78 -24.10 -2.22 8.40
N ALA A 79 -24.51 -3.42 8.01
CA ALA A 79 -23.57 -4.50 7.73
C ALA A 79 -23.23 -4.50 6.24
N ILE A 80 -21.95 -4.28 5.92
CA ILE A 80 -21.38 -4.41 4.57
C ILE A 80 -20.91 -5.85 4.42
N ILE A 81 -21.51 -6.56 3.47
CA ILE A 81 -21.21 -7.96 3.17
C ILE A 81 -20.74 -8.02 1.72
N THR A 82 -19.46 -8.31 1.53
CA THR A 82 -18.83 -8.40 0.22
C THR A 82 -18.12 -9.73 0.09
N THR A 83 -18.40 -10.47 -0.99
CA THR A 83 -17.73 -11.76 -1.24
C THR A 83 -16.31 -11.57 -1.76
N GLU A 84 -16.14 -10.64 -2.71
CA GLU A 84 -14.87 -10.34 -3.36
C GLU A 84 -14.86 -8.89 -3.85
N ALA A 85 -13.69 -8.26 -3.81
CA ALA A 85 -13.41 -6.95 -4.38
C ALA A 85 -12.17 -7.02 -5.28
N SER A 86 -12.12 -6.15 -6.28
CA SER A 86 -11.00 -5.96 -7.19
C SER A 86 -10.07 -4.90 -6.61
N LEU A 87 -8.77 -5.18 -6.63
CA LEU A 87 -7.71 -4.23 -6.31
C LEU A 87 -7.24 -3.58 -7.60
N SER A 88 -7.29 -2.25 -7.64
CA SER A 88 -6.94 -1.48 -8.81
C SER A 88 -6.04 -0.29 -8.47
N PHE A 89 -5.10 -0.04 -9.37
CA PHE A 89 -4.17 1.09 -9.32
C PHE A 89 -4.18 1.75 -10.69
N ASP A 90 -4.23 3.08 -10.71
CA ASP A 90 -4.34 3.91 -11.93
C ASP A 90 -5.42 3.42 -12.93
N GLY A 91 -6.60 3.06 -12.38
CA GLY A 91 -7.75 2.58 -13.17
C GLY A 91 -7.63 1.16 -13.72
N SER A 92 -6.52 0.46 -13.48
CA SER A 92 -6.30 -0.91 -13.93
C SER A 92 -6.36 -1.89 -12.76
N VAL A 93 -7.10 -3.00 -12.93
CA VAL A 93 -7.16 -4.07 -11.92
C VAL A 93 -5.91 -4.93 -12.00
N PHE A 94 -5.29 -5.22 -10.86
CA PHE A 94 -4.14 -6.12 -10.78
C PHE A 94 -4.35 -7.32 -9.86
N GLY A 95 -5.40 -7.34 -9.02
CA GLY A 95 -5.67 -8.48 -8.14
C GLY A 95 -7.09 -8.48 -7.59
N ARG A 96 -7.43 -9.54 -6.86
CA ARG A 96 -8.73 -9.73 -6.20
C ARG A 96 -8.54 -10.10 -4.74
N ILE A 97 -9.39 -9.57 -3.88
CA ILE A 97 -9.32 -9.73 -2.42
C ILE A 97 -10.69 -10.08 -1.84
N LYS A 98 -10.70 -10.94 -0.82
CA LYS A 98 -11.89 -11.19 0.00
C LYS A 98 -11.92 -10.20 1.15
N LEU A 99 -12.99 -9.42 1.22
CA LEU A 99 -13.19 -8.45 2.30
C LEU A 99 -14.00 -9.10 3.44
N PRO A 100 -13.69 -8.78 4.71
CA PRO A 100 -14.48 -9.25 5.83
C PRO A 100 -15.85 -8.57 5.85
N GLN A 101 -16.85 -9.27 6.38
CA GLN A 101 -18.10 -8.62 6.75
C GLN A 101 -17.80 -7.54 7.80
N THR A 102 -18.21 -6.31 7.53
CA THR A 102 -17.91 -5.17 8.39
C THR A 102 -19.20 -4.50 8.85
N GLN A 103 -19.36 -4.34 10.16
CA GLN A 103 -20.50 -3.61 10.75
C GLN A 103 -20.15 -2.14 10.92
N THR A 104 -20.70 -1.27 10.10
CA THR A 104 -20.48 0.17 10.18
C THR A 104 -21.12 0.76 11.44
N SER A 105 -20.49 1.78 11.98
CA SER A 105 -20.99 2.56 13.10
C SER A 105 -20.85 4.05 12.80
N PHE A 106 -21.65 4.87 13.48
CA PHE A 106 -21.57 6.33 13.36
C PHE A 106 -20.18 6.88 13.73
N CYS A 107 -19.49 6.25 14.69
CA CYS A 107 -18.16 6.64 15.11
C CYS A 107 -17.05 6.04 14.24
N GLY A 108 -17.40 5.32 13.16
CA GLY A 108 -16.47 4.50 12.38
C GLY A 108 -16.24 3.12 12.99
N THR A 109 -15.64 2.24 12.20
CA THR A 109 -15.46 0.83 12.51
C THR A 109 -14.08 0.38 12.09
N ASN A 110 -13.38 -0.36 12.96
CA ASN A 110 -12.13 -1.02 12.61
C ASN A 110 -12.42 -2.29 11.81
N PHE A 111 -11.60 -2.55 10.80
CA PHE A 111 -11.66 -3.78 10.02
C PHE A 111 -10.26 -4.39 9.90
N VAL A 112 -10.24 -5.72 9.78
CA VAL A 112 -9.02 -6.49 9.57
C VAL A 112 -9.28 -7.47 8.45
N VAL A 113 -8.55 -7.31 7.36
CA VAL A 113 -8.43 -8.28 6.30
C VAL A 113 -7.31 -9.24 6.69
N GLN A 114 -7.70 -10.48 7.03
CA GLN A 114 -6.74 -11.53 7.38
C GLN A 114 -5.81 -11.84 6.21
N GLU A 115 -4.64 -12.41 6.54
CA GLU A 115 -3.66 -12.81 5.55
C GLU A 115 -4.28 -13.73 4.51
N GLN A 116 -4.17 -13.33 3.25
CA GLN A 116 -4.63 -14.11 2.11
C GLN A 116 -3.70 -13.95 0.92
N ARG A 117 -3.59 -14.99 0.11
CA ARG A 117 -2.82 -14.99 -1.13
C ARG A 117 -3.62 -14.26 -2.22
N ILE A 118 -3.00 -13.27 -2.84
CA ILE A 118 -3.53 -12.48 -3.96
C ILE A 118 -2.78 -12.89 -5.22
N GLU A 119 -3.53 -13.29 -6.24
CA GLU A 119 -2.98 -13.56 -7.58
C GLU A 119 -2.84 -12.24 -8.37
N ILE A 120 -1.68 -12.08 -9.00
CA ILE A 120 -1.34 -10.93 -9.82
C ILE A 120 -1.87 -11.17 -11.23
N THR A 121 -2.96 -10.49 -11.55
CA THR A 121 -3.62 -10.56 -12.87
C THR A 121 -3.02 -9.60 -13.90
N ASN A 122 -2.39 -8.52 -13.44
CA ASN A 122 -1.69 -7.56 -14.27
C ASN A 122 -0.35 -7.20 -13.61
N TYR A 123 0.71 -7.87 -14.06
CA TYR A 123 2.05 -7.74 -13.51
C TYR A 123 2.59 -6.30 -13.61
N THR A 124 2.51 -5.70 -14.80
CA THR A 124 3.00 -4.33 -15.03
C THR A 124 2.34 -3.32 -14.11
N ASN A 125 1.01 -3.41 -13.94
CA ASN A 125 0.30 -2.49 -13.07
C ASN A 125 0.61 -2.72 -11.58
N TYR A 126 0.83 -3.97 -11.19
CA TYR A 126 1.27 -4.30 -9.84
C TYR A 126 2.67 -3.75 -9.54
N CYS A 127 3.64 -3.92 -10.45
CA CYS A 127 4.99 -3.35 -10.30
C CYS A 127 4.92 -1.81 -10.22
N ALA A 128 4.08 -1.16 -11.03
CA ALA A 128 3.84 0.27 -10.96
C ALA A 128 3.27 0.72 -9.60
N PHE A 129 2.36 -0.07 -9.02
CA PHE A 129 1.82 0.17 -7.69
C PHE A 129 2.91 0.07 -6.59
N ILE A 130 3.73 -0.98 -6.61
CA ILE A 130 4.83 -1.12 -5.63
C ILE A 130 5.86 0.01 -5.79
N ARG A 131 6.19 0.37 -7.02
CA ARG A 131 7.03 1.54 -7.31
C ARG A 131 6.46 2.82 -6.71
N SER A 132 5.16 3.06 -6.88
CA SER A 132 4.50 4.25 -6.32
C SER A 132 4.59 4.30 -4.79
N ILE A 133 4.40 3.15 -4.11
CA ILE A 133 4.56 3.04 -2.66
C ILE A 133 5.96 3.45 -2.19
N ILE A 134 6.99 3.07 -2.96
CA ILE A 134 8.40 3.29 -2.63
C ILE A 134 8.81 4.73 -2.97
N VAL A 135 8.46 5.23 -4.15
CA VAL A 135 9.05 6.44 -4.73
C VAL A 135 8.20 7.70 -4.52
N ASP A 136 6.87 7.58 -4.58
CA ASP A 136 5.99 8.74 -4.58
C ASP A 136 5.72 9.25 -3.14
N ASP A 137 5.21 10.48 -3.02
CA ASP A 137 4.84 11.08 -1.73
C ASP A 137 3.47 10.60 -1.21
N ALA A 138 2.61 10.12 -2.11
CA ALA A 138 1.30 9.60 -1.78
C ALA A 138 0.84 8.59 -2.85
N THR A 139 0.30 7.47 -2.41
CA THR A 139 -0.26 6.43 -3.29
C THR A 139 -1.70 6.15 -2.85
N SER A 140 -2.60 5.89 -3.79
CA SER A 140 -3.96 5.45 -3.47
C SER A 140 -4.26 4.15 -4.20
N LEU A 141 -4.76 3.17 -3.46
CA LEU A 141 -5.24 1.91 -4.01
C LEU A 141 -6.77 1.95 -4.08
N GLN A 142 -7.37 1.53 -5.18
CA GLN A 142 -8.81 1.50 -5.33
C GLN A 142 -9.34 0.08 -5.10
N VAL A 143 -10.33 -0.03 -4.21
CA VAL A 143 -11.03 -1.28 -3.90
C VAL A 143 -12.45 -1.21 -4.42
N GLU A 144 -12.78 -2.07 -5.38
CA GLU A 144 -14.05 -2.02 -6.09
C GLU A 144 -14.80 -3.35 -6.07
N SER A 145 -16.10 -3.34 -5.78
CA SER A 145 -16.96 -4.51 -5.86
C SER A 145 -18.35 -4.14 -6.39
N ASN A 146 -18.78 -4.80 -7.45
CA ASN A 146 -20.10 -4.58 -8.07
C ASN A 146 -21.23 -5.40 -7.43
N ASN A 147 -20.92 -6.21 -6.42
CA ASN A 147 -21.87 -7.13 -5.79
C ASN A 147 -21.74 -7.09 -4.26
N CYS A 148 -21.76 -5.88 -3.71
CA CYS A 148 -21.78 -5.66 -2.27
C CYS A 148 -23.23 -5.66 -1.78
N THR A 149 -23.51 -6.44 -0.74
CA THR A 149 -24.81 -6.41 -0.06
C THR A 149 -24.69 -5.58 1.21
N VAL A 150 -25.45 -4.49 1.30
CA VAL A 150 -25.57 -3.71 2.53
C VAL A 150 -26.89 -4.04 3.21
N ARG A 151 -26.80 -4.41 4.49
CA ARG A 151 -27.97 -4.63 5.35
C ARG A 151 -28.09 -3.50 6.35
N ALA A 152 -29.18 -2.75 6.28
CA ALA A 152 -29.47 -1.62 7.15
C ALA A 152 -30.98 -1.54 7.43
N LEU A 153 -31.35 -1.15 8.65
CA LEU A 153 -32.76 -0.93 9.04
C LEU A 153 -33.72 -2.09 8.70
N GLY A 154 -33.25 -3.34 8.81
CA GLY A 154 -34.05 -4.53 8.50
C GLY A 154 -34.24 -4.83 7.01
N THR A 155 -33.59 -4.06 6.13
CA THR A 155 -33.58 -4.27 4.67
C THR A 155 -32.20 -4.66 4.18
N SER A 156 -32.13 -5.35 3.04
CA SER A 156 -30.86 -5.66 2.35
C SER A 156 -30.95 -5.13 0.92
N SER A 157 -29.89 -4.45 0.47
CA SER A 157 -29.78 -3.91 -0.89
C SER A 157 -28.45 -4.30 -1.51
N ILE A 158 -28.46 -4.58 -2.80
CA ILE A 158 -27.25 -4.78 -3.60
C ILE A 158 -26.79 -3.41 -4.11
N CYS A 159 -25.50 -3.15 -3.99
CA CYS A 159 -24.87 -1.87 -4.30
C CYS A 159 -23.44 -2.06 -4.79
N ASN A 160 -22.89 -1.01 -5.39
CA ASN A 160 -21.50 -0.98 -5.81
C ASN A 160 -20.67 -0.36 -4.68
N LEU A 161 -19.61 -1.04 -4.29
CA LEU A 161 -18.62 -0.54 -3.34
C LEU A 161 -17.44 -0.01 -4.14
N ARG A 162 -17.09 1.26 -3.96
CA ARG A 162 -15.85 1.84 -4.47
C ARG A 162 -15.21 2.62 -3.33
N LEU A 163 -14.04 2.18 -2.89
CA LEU A 163 -13.31 2.80 -1.79
C LEU A 163 -11.91 3.17 -2.27
N ASP A 164 -11.55 4.43 -2.06
CA ASP A 164 -10.17 4.85 -2.16
C ASP A 164 -9.46 4.51 -0.83
N MET A 165 -8.37 3.79 -0.96
CA MET A 165 -7.48 3.38 0.13
C MET A 165 -6.20 4.21 0.02
N PRO A 166 -6.16 5.41 0.63
CA PRO A 166 -4.96 6.22 0.64
C PRO A 166 -3.89 5.48 1.47
N LEU A 167 -2.79 5.16 0.82
CA LEU A 167 -1.59 4.64 1.43
C LEU A 167 -0.64 5.83 1.52
N LYS A 168 -0.42 6.34 2.73
CA LYS A 168 0.65 7.32 2.93
C LYS A 168 1.95 6.64 2.51
N ALA A 169 2.49 7.11 1.39
CA ALA A 169 3.67 6.51 0.81
C ALA A 169 4.87 6.74 1.72
N ILE A 170 5.87 5.89 1.55
CA ILE A 170 7.03 5.86 2.44
C ILE A 170 8.00 7.02 2.13
N GLY A 171 7.89 7.65 0.95
CA GLY A 171 8.82 8.67 0.47
C GLY A 171 10.25 8.14 0.32
N GLY A 172 10.36 6.83 0.02
CA GLY A 172 11.59 6.05 0.00
C GLY A 172 12.17 5.78 1.41
N PRO A 173 12.88 4.66 1.61
CA PRO A 173 13.64 4.47 2.84
C PRO A 173 14.73 5.53 2.92
N ARG A 174 14.66 6.41 3.93
CA ARG A 174 15.76 7.34 4.21
C ARG A 174 16.84 6.56 4.96
N MET A 175 18.03 6.53 4.36
CA MET A 175 19.16 5.77 4.89
C MET A 175 20.31 6.69 5.26
N ALA A 176 20.97 6.40 6.38
CA ALA A 176 22.24 7.00 6.75
C ALA A 176 23.19 5.92 7.26
N VAL A 177 24.50 6.07 6.98
CA VAL A 177 25.48 5.11 7.49
C VAL A 177 25.61 5.29 9.00
N LYS A 178 25.29 4.24 9.74
CA LYS A 178 25.46 4.17 11.20
C LYS A 178 26.81 3.60 11.58
N LYS A 179 27.25 2.55 10.87
CA LYS A 179 28.54 1.89 11.12
C LYS A 179 29.10 1.33 9.82
N LEU A 180 30.41 1.40 9.69
CA LEU A 180 31.13 0.83 8.55
C LEU A 180 32.41 0.15 9.05
N SER A 181 32.67 -1.06 8.56
CA SER A 181 33.91 -1.79 8.82
C SER A 181 34.37 -2.54 7.58
N ARG A 182 35.67 -2.53 7.33
CA ARG A 182 36.32 -3.23 6.22
C ARG A 182 37.46 -4.10 6.76
N LEU A 183 37.60 -5.32 6.23
CA LEU A 183 38.71 -6.22 6.47
C LEU A 183 39.19 -6.79 5.13
N GLY A 184 40.28 -6.24 4.60
CA GLY A 184 40.69 -6.55 3.22
C GLY A 184 39.61 -6.12 2.23
N HIS A 185 39.12 -7.03 1.39
CA HIS A 185 38.04 -6.72 0.46
C HIS A 185 36.64 -6.80 1.09
N ASP A 186 36.50 -7.49 2.23
CA ASP A 186 35.21 -7.68 2.88
C ASP A 186 34.76 -6.40 3.57
N VAL A 187 33.53 -5.99 3.30
CA VAL A 187 32.91 -4.79 3.89
C VAL A 187 31.60 -5.15 4.56
N THR A 188 31.35 -4.52 5.70
CA THR A 188 30.05 -4.56 6.39
C THR A 188 29.61 -3.13 6.66
N ILE A 189 28.40 -2.80 6.24
CA ILE A 189 27.80 -1.48 6.41
C ILE A 189 26.46 -1.65 7.11
N VAL A 190 26.28 -0.90 8.20
CA VAL A 190 25.00 -0.80 8.91
C VAL A 190 24.40 0.56 8.58
N PHE A 191 23.23 0.55 7.95
CA PHE A 191 22.44 1.75 7.69
C PHE A 191 21.35 1.89 8.74
N SER A 192 21.11 3.11 9.21
CA SER A 192 19.86 3.44 9.91
C SER A 192 18.77 3.71 8.88
N LEU A 193 17.63 3.05 9.03
CA LEU A 193 16.43 3.21 8.22
C LEU A 193 15.41 4.09 8.94
N SER A 194 14.81 5.03 8.22
CA SER A 194 13.59 5.69 8.66
C SER A 194 12.56 5.67 7.53
N PHE A 195 11.36 5.20 7.87
CA PHE A 195 10.19 5.19 7.00
C PHE A 195 9.01 5.73 7.82
N SER A 196 8.04 6.36 7.15
CA SER A 196 6.80 6.80 7.79
C SER A 196 5.63 6.33 6.95
N GLY A 197 4.72 5.56 7.53
CA GLY A 197 3.53 5.09 6.81
C GLY A 197 3.02 3.77 7.36
N PRO A 198 1.82 3.35 6.94
CA PRO A 198 1.23 2.08 7.36
C PRO A 198 1.75 0.88 6.55
N VAL A 199 2.59 1.11 5.55
CA VAL A 199 3.00 0.07 4.60
C VAL A 199 4.18 -0.74 5.15
N GLU A 200 4.04 -2.06 5.11
CA GLU A 200 5.06 -3.04 5.41
C GLU A 200 5.36 -3.88 4.15
N LEU A 201 6.63 -3.97 3.76
CA LEU A 201 7.05 -4.68 2.55
C LEU A 201 8.31 -5.51 2.82
N ASP A 202 8.17 -6.82 2.68
CA ASP A 202 9.26 -7.79 2.85
C ASP A 202 9.90 -8.11 1.50
N HIS A 203 11.15 -7.68 1.29
CA HIS A 203 11.93 -8.01 0.10
C HIS A 203 12.88 -9.21 0.31
N GLY A 204 12.99 -9.74 1.53
CA GLY A 204 13.92 -10.82 1.85
C GLY A 204 15.38 -10.48 1.55
N SER A 205 16.16 -11.49 1.15
CA SER A 205 17.59 -11.36 0.84
C SER A 205 17.83 -10.63 -0.48
N CYS A 206 18.27 -9.38 -0.37
CA CYS A 206 18.48 -8.47 -1.48
C CYS A 206 19.96 -8.30 -1.81
N ILE A 207 20.22 -7.97 -3.06
CA ILE A 207 21.54 -7.61 -3.60
C ILE A 207 21.52 -6.11 -3.92
N PHE A 208 22.50 -5.40 -3.41
CA PHE A 208 22.70 -3.98 -3.61
C PHE A 208 24.08 -3.71 -4.21
N GLU A 209 24.19 -2.60 -4.91
CA GLU A 209 25.46 -2.01 -5.32
C GLU A 209 25.63 -0.68 -4.61
N LEU A 210 26.82 -0.50 -4.04
CA LEU A 210 27.28 0.81 -3.60
C LEU A 210 27.97 1.48 -4.78
N ARG A 211 27.40 2.55 -5.30
CA ARG A 211 27.94 3.29 -6.46
C ARG A 211 28.49 4.64 -6.03
N ASN A 212 29.61 5.07 -6.62
CA ASN A 212 30.14 6.41 -6.40
C ASN A 212 29.38 7.48 -7.21
N GLY A 213 29.76 8.76 -7.08
CA GLY A 213 29.16 9.86 -7.83
C GLY A 213 29.27 9.76 -9.36
N HIS A 214 30.12 8.87 -9.89
CA HIS A 214 30.26 8.59 -11.32
C HIS A 214 29.49 7.34 -11.77
N SER A 215 28.66 6.77 -10.89
CA SER A 215 27.92 5.51 -11.10
C SER A 215 28.80 4.26 -11.24
N GLU A 216 30.06 4.32 -10.81
CA GLU A 216 30.94 3.16 -10.75
C GLU A 216 30.62 2.34 -9.49
N THR A 217 30.51 1.01 -9.63
CA THR A 217 30.26 0.09 -8.52
C THR A 217 31.50 -0.04 -7.64
N LEU A 218 31.43 0.50 -6.42
CA LEU A 218 32.45 0.40 -5.38
C LEU A 218 32.36 -0.93 -4.63
N ALA A 219 31.16 -1.40 -4.33
CA ALA A 219 30.96 -2.65 -3.60
C ALA A 219 29.67 -3.33 -4.03
N GLU A 220 29.69 -4.66 -4.04
CA GLU A 220 28.49 -5.49 -4.10
C GLU A 220 28.14 -5.92 -2.69
N LEU A 221 26.90 -5.68 -2.29
CA LEU A 221 26.42 -5.80 -0.92
C LEU A 221 25.18 -6.70 -0.89
N LYS A 222 25.00 -7.45 0.19
CA LYS A 222 23.90 -8.37 0.40
C LYS A 222 23.35 -8.25 1.81
N GLY A 223 22.05 -8.35 1.95
CA GLY A 223 21.40 -8.35 3.27
C GLY A 223 19.89 -8.45 3.15
N GLU A 224 19.24 -8.67 4.30
CA GLU A 224 17.79 -8.77 4.37
C GLU A 224 17.16 -7.38 4.50
N LEU A 225 16.29 -7.04 3.54
CA LEU A 225 15.52 -5.81 3.58
C LEU A 225 14.06 -6.11 3.87
N ASN A 226 13.60 -5.64 5.02
CA ASN A 226 12.19 -5.57 5.35
C ASN A 226 11.85 -4.14 5.76
N ILE A 227 10.91 -3.54 5.03
CA ILE A 227 10.42 -2.20 5.31
C ILE A 227 9.23 -2.39 6.23
N ALA A 228 9.39 -2.23 7.54
CA ALA A 228 8.30 -2.40 8.50
C ALA A 228 8.50 -1.54 9.75
N THR A 229 7.38 -1.20 10.42
CA THR A 229 7.26 -0.29 11.59
C THR A 229 8.28 -0.47 12.73
N GLY A 230 8.95 -1.64 12.82
CA GLY A 230 9.97 -1.93 13.83
C GLY A 230 11.42 -2.02 13.33
N GLN A 231 11.69 -2.03 12.02
CA GLN A 231 13.05 -2.19 11.51
C GLN A 231 13.74 -0.83 11.32
N SER A 232 14.66 -0.51 12.22
CA SER A 232 15.43 0.75 12.18
C SER A 232 16.81 0.60 11.56
N GLU A 233 17.24 -0.62 11.23
CA GLU A 233 18.58 -0.90 10.74
C GLU A 233 18.59 -1.91 9.59
N LEU A 234 19.50 -1.68 8.64
CA LEU A 234 19.82 -2.59 7.55
C LEU A 234 21.32 -2.89 7.62
N THR A 235 21.65 -4.16 7.85
CA THR A 235 23.04 -4.61 7.80
C THR A 235 23.30 -5.26 6.45
N LEU A 236 24.28 -4.72 5.73
CA LEU A 236 24.73 -5.25 4.45
C LEU A 236 26.17 -5.76 4.56
N HIS A 237 26.41 -6.92 3.96
CA HIS A 237 27.72 -7.56 3.87
C HIS A 237 28.12 -7.73 2.42
N GLY A 238 29.40 -7.58 2.10
CA GLY A 238 29.81 -7.71 0.72
C GLY A 238 31.29 -7.49 0.49
N THR A 239 31.64 -7.25 -0.76
CA THR A 239 33.04 -7.08 -1.19
C THR A 239 33.22 -5.79 -1.97
N THR A 240 34.36 -5.15 -1.73
CA THR A 240 34.79 -3.92 -2.40
C THR A 240 35.56 -4.23 -3.68
N ARG A 241 35.45 -3.34 -4.66
CA ARG A 241 36.20 -3.35 -5.92
C ARG A 241 37.32 -2.32 -5.88
N ASP A 242 38.49 -2.69 -6.38
CA ASP A 242 39.64 -1.80 -6.43
C ASP A 242 39.58 -0.84 -7.63
N GLY A 243 40.29 0.29 -7.54
CA GLY A 243 40.46 1.24 -8.64
C GLY A 243 39.28 2.18 -8.90
N VAL A 244 38.26 2.17 -8.05
CA VAL A 244 37.08 3.04 -8.15
C VAL A 244 37.39 4.45 -7.64
N VAL A 245 36.93 5.47 -8.36
CA VAL A 245 37.18 6.88 -7.99
C VAL A 245 36.57 7.20 -6.62
N VAL A 246 37.37 7.81 -5.74
CA VAL A 246 36.95 8.23 -4.40
C VAL A 246 35.84 9.26 -4.48
N SER A 247 34.77 9.06 -3.71
CA SER A 247 33.68 10.03 -3.60
C SER A 247 33.03 9.96 -2.22
N ASN A 248 32.65 11.13 -1.68
CA ASN A 248 31.84 11.21 -0.46
C ASN A 248 30.34 11.10 -0.74
N ARG A 249 29.94 11.23 -2.01
CA ARG A 249 28.56 11.03 -2.48
C ARG A 249 28.47 9.65 -3.09
N ILE A 250 27.75 8.78 -2.41
CA ILE A 250 27.49 7.43 -2.87
C ILE A 250 25.99 7.22 -3.02
N ARG A 251 25.63 6.21 -3.79
CA ARG A 251 24.25 5.74 -3.94
C ARG A 251 24.20 4.28 -3.60
N LEU A 252 23.23 3.89 -2.77
CA LEU A 252 22.89 2.50 -2.55
C LEU A 252 21.78 2.15 -3.54
N VAL A 253 22.07 1.25 -4.47
CA VAL A 253 21.15 0.86 -5.56
C VAL A 253 20.79 -0.61 -5.40
N GLY A 254 19.51 -0.92 -5.33
CA GLY A 254 19.02 -2.30 -5.37
C GLY A 254 19.16 -2.88 -6.78
N VAL A 255 19.62 -4.13 -6.89
CA VAL A 255 19.96 -4.75 -8.19
C VAL A 255 19.18 -6.04 -8.42
N GLY A 256 18.91 -6.79 -7.35
CA GLY A 256 18.19 -8.05 -7.42
C GLY A 256 17.93 -8.68 -6.04
N VAL A 257 17.43 -9.90 -6.05
CA VAL A 257 17.15 -10.73 -4.86
C VAL A 257 17.72 -12.13 -5.05
N GLU A 258 18.19 -12.77 -3.97
CA GLU A 258 18.83 -14.10 -4.05
C GLU A 258 17.82 -15.25 -4.18
N ALA A 259 16.73 -15.18 -3.42
CA ALA A 259 15.89 -16.36 -3.17
C ALA A 259 15.04 -16.79 -4.38
N ASN A 260 14.76 -15.87 -5.33
CA ASN A 260 14.01 -16.19 -6.54
C ASN A 260 14.10 -15.04 -7.57
N GLU A 261 14.98 -15.16 -8.57
CA GLU A 261 15.15 -14.15 -9.63
C GLU A 261 13.86 -13.86 -10.40
N LYS A 262 12.89 -14.79 -10.42
CA LYS A 262 11.60 -14.62 -11.10
C LYS A 262 10.54 -13.92 -10.26
N SER A 263 10.80 -13.67 -8.98
CA SER A 263 9.89 -12.87 -8.16
C SER A 263 9.85 -11.43 -8.66
N TRP A 264 8.69 -10.78 -8.57
CA TRP A 264 8.54 -9.34 -8.82
C TRP A 264 9.43 -8.49 -7.90
N LEU A 265 9.90 -9.05 -6.78
CA LEU A 265 10.89 -8.40 -5.92
C LEU A 265 12.18 -8.03 -6.65
N SER A 266 12.59 -8.81 -7.66
CA SER A 266 13.78 -8.52 -8.46
C SER A 266 13.64 -7.24 -9.30
N GLU A 267 12.41 -6.87 -9.65
CA GLU A 267 12.09 -5.65 -10.37
C GLU A 267 11.91 -4.49 -9.38
N THR A 268 11.12 -4.69 -8.32
CA THR A 268 10.80 -3.61 -7.37
C THR A 268 11.97 -3.17 -6.50
N ILE A 269 12.92 -4.07 -6.22
CA ILE A 269 14.14 -3.71 -5.48
C ILE A 269 14.97 -2.65 -6.20
N ARG A 270 14.85 -2.54 -7.53
CA ARG A 270 15.56 -1.55 -8.35
C ARG A 270 15.04 -0.13 -8.16
N GLU A 271 13.84 0.02 -7.62
CA GLU A 271 13.28 1.32 -7.21
C GLU A 271 13.97 1.86 -5.95
N ILE A 272 14.74 1.02 -5.23
CA ILE A 272 15.60 1.47 -4.13
C ILE A 272 16.88 2.05 -4.72
N ASP A 273 16.90 3.37 -4.85
CA ASP A 273 18.06 4.13 -5.25
C ASP A 273 18.23 5.34 -4.32
N VAL A 274 18.99 5.13 -3.25
CA VAL A 274 19.11 6.09 -2.15
C VAL A 274 20.48 6.76 -2.18
N ALA A 275 20.48 8.08 -2.25
CA ALA A 275 21.70 8.87 -2.04
C ALA A 275 22.09 8.80 -0.56
N VAL A 276 23.36 8.47 -0.31
CA VAL A 276 23.93 8.39 1.03
C VAL A 276 25.15 9.29 1.10
N GLU A 277 25.19 10.15 2.10
CA GLU A 277 26.37 10.96 2.39
C GLU A 277 27.26 10.22 3.38
N LEU A 278 28.54 10.07 3.03
CA LEU A 278 29.53 9.45 3.90
C LEU A 278 30.27 10.50 4.72
N GLU A 279 30.42 10.22 6.01
CA GLU A 279 31.36 10.95 6.84
C GLU A 279 32.81 10.69 6.38
N PRO A 280 33.75 11.64 6.55
CA PRO A 280 35.13 11.49 6.09
C PRO A 280 35.81 10.20 6.57
N LYS A 281 35.56 9.79 7.82
CA LYS A 281 36.09 8.54 8.39
C LYS A 281 35.59 7.29 7.64
N CYS A 282 34.35 7.30 7.18
CA CYS A 282 33.79 6.19 6.41
C CYS A 282 34.41 6.11 5.01
N VAL A 283 34.74 7.26 4.41
CA VAL A 283 35.45 7.32 3.13
C VAL A 283 36.86 6.71 3.27
N GLU A 284 37.59 7.04 4.33
CA GLU A 284 38.90 6.43 4.58
C GLU A 284 38.81 4.90 4.67
N ILE A 285 37.83 4.36 5.40
CA ILE A 285 37.68 2.90 5.57
C ILE A 285 37.30 2.19 4.25
N LEU A 286 36.48 2.81 3.40
CA LEU A 286 36.01 2.21 2.15
C LEU A 286 37.05 2.19 1.03
N TRP A 287 38.03 3.11 1.06
CA TRP A 287 39.03 3.28 0.01
C TRP A 287 40.47 2.96 0.43
N CYS A 288 40.73 2.62 1.69
CA CYS A 288 42.00 2.02 2.16
C CYS A 288 42.02 0.52 1.93
#